data_AF-A0A1F3BPA6-F1
#
_entry.id   AF-A0A1F3BPA6-F1
#
_cell.length_a   1.000
_cell.length_b   1.000
_cell.length_c   1.000
_cell.angle_alpha   90.00
_cell.angle_beta   90.00
_cell.angle_gamma   90.00
#
_symmetry.space_group_name_H-M   'P 1'
#
loop_
_entity.id
_entity.type
_entity.pdbx_description
1 polymer ?
#
loop_
_entity_poly.entity_id
_entity_poly.type
_entity_poly.pdbx_seq_one_letter_code
_entity_poly.pdbx_strand_id
1 'polypeptide(L)'
;MASPAVVAPVFLWDPEAWDLLAFDSVEAAARHLQPWQEVGMLAAYDAEGRRIGFALERRSRLLLGLIPASKEVVVVGEVEREPRYAGDLRRAIVASLARRGTGCEALDGRSLPDLVAMAARARRA
;
A
#
# COMPACT_ATOMS: atom_id res chain seq x y z
N MET A 1 22.03 8.45 3.62
CA MET A 1 21.49 7.34 4.43
C MET A 1 20.42 6.65 3.59
N ALA A 2 20.51 5.35 3.36
CA ALA A 2 19.50 4.64 2.57
C ALA A 2 18.16 4.59 3.33
N SER A 3 17.05 4.86 2.65
CA SER A 3 15.73 4.56 3.19
C SER A 3 15.62 3.04 3.42
N PRO A 4 14.97 2.59 4.50
CA PRO A 4 14.73 1.17 4.72
C PRO A 4 13.96 0.59 3.52
N ALA A 5 14.30 -0.64 3.15
CA ALA A 5 13.63 -1.32 2.04
C ALA A 5 12.18 -1.65 2.44
N VAL A 6 11.23 -1.33 1.56
CA VAL A 6 9.81 -1.69 1.74
C VAL A 6 9.66 -3.21 1.61
N VAL A 7 8.97 -3.84 2.56
CA VAL A 7 8.73 -5.29 2.54
C VAL A 7 7.35 -5.58 1.97
N ALA A 8 7.32 -6.27 0.83
CA ALA A 8 6.07 -6.67 0.19
C ALA A 8 5.34 -7.79 0.96
N PRO A 9 4.01 -7.93 0.82
CA PRO A 9 3.11 -7.08 0.03
C PRO A 9 2.90 -5.68 0.64
N VAL A 10 2.58 -4.73 -0.22
CA VAL A 10 2.17 -3.36 0.15
C VAL A 10 0.65 -3.31 0.26
N PHE A 11 0.14 -2.64 1.28
CA PHE A 11 -1.27 -2.47 1.53
C PHE A 11 -1.66 -1.01 1.40
N LEU A 12 -2.72 -0.71 0.64
CA LEU A 12 -3.40 0.57 0.62
C LEU A 12 -4.73 0.42 1.36
N TRP A 13 -4.91 1.20 2.40
CA TRP A 13 -6.12 1.25 3.19
C TRP A 13 -6.91 2.51 2.86
N ASP A 14 -8.14 2.31 2.41
CA ASP A 14 -9.14 3.36 2.28
C ASP A 14 -10.06 3.32 3.53
N PRO A 15 -9.89 4.24 4.48
CA PRO A 15 -10.70 4.26 5.69
C PRO A 15 -12.16 4.64 5.44
N GLU A 16 -12.47 5.33 4.33
CA GLU A 16 -13.85 5.70 3.99
C GLU A 16 -14.59 4.52 3.38
N ALA A 17 -13.95 3.80 2.46
CA ALA A 17 -14.51 2.59 1.85
C ALA A 17 -14.44 1.37 2.77
N TRP A 18 -13.63 1.43 3.85
CA TRP A 18 -13.25 0.29 4.69
C TRP A 18 -12.69 -0.88 3.86
N ASP A 19 -11.96 -0.55 2.80
CA ASP A 19 -11.36 -1.53 1.90
C ASP A 19 -9.84 -1.49 1.96
N LEU A 20 -9.25 -2.68 1.83
CA LEU A 20 -7.83 -2.89 1.86
C LEU A 20 -7.40 -3.52 0.54
N LEU A 21 -6.58 -2.80 -0.20
CA LEU A 21 -5.96 -3.29 -1.41
C LEU A 21 -4.55 -3.76 -1.08
N ALA A 22 -4.28 -5.04 -1.26
CA ALA A 22 -2.91 -5.56 -1.21
C ALA A 22 -2.22 -5.37 -2.57
N PHE A 23 -0.90 -5.38 -2.62
CA PHE A 23 -0.05 -5.26 -3.81
C PHE A 23 1.22 -6.08 -3.63
N ASP A 24 1.62 -6.89 -4.60
CA ASP A 24 2.79 -7.77 -4.46
C ASP A 24 4.13 -7.02 -4.51
N SER A 25 4.09 -5.72 -4.85
CA SER A 25 5.25 -4.85 -4.93
C SER A 25 4.83 -3.38 -4.79
N VAL A 26 5.81 -2.56 -4.43
CA VAL A 26 5.71 -1.10 -4.45
C VAL A 26 5.30 -0.58 -5.82
N GLU A 27 5.90 -1.11 -6.89
CA GLU A 27 5.65 -0.69 -8.26
C GLU A 27 4.22 -1.03 -8.70
N ALA A 28 3.64 -2.10 -8.19
CA ALA A 28 2.24 -2.43 -8.44
C ALA A 28 1.30 -1.46 -7.72
N ALA A 29 1.59 -1.12 -6.46
CA ALA A 29 0.81 -0.13 -5.71
C ALA A 29 0.90 1.26 -6.36
N ALA A 30 2.10 1.71 -6.72
CA ALA A 30 2.34 3.00 -7.35
C ALA A 30 1.64 3.13 -8.72
N ARG A 31 1.56 2.05 -9.51
CA ARG A 31 0.82 2.04 -10.79
C ARG A 31 -0.70 2.07 -10.61
N HIS A 32 -1.21 1.60 -9.48
CA HIS A 32 -2.63 1.64 -9.17
C HIS A 32 -3.08 3.07 -8.82
N LEU A 33 -2.22 3.81 -8.12
CA LEU A 33 -2.47 5.20 -7.76
C LEU A 33 -2.45 6.11 -9.00
N GLN A 34 -3.51 6.87 -9.18
CA GLN A 34 -3.55 7.93 -10.17
C GLN A 34 -2.81 9.18 -9.65
N PRO A 35 -2.13 9.96 -10.51
CA PRO A 35 -1.41 11.15 -10.08
C PRO A 35 -2.26 12.21 -9.36
N TRP A 36 -3.57 12.26 -9.67
CA TRP A 36 -4.53 13.20 -9.08
C TRP A 36 -5.26 12.64 -7.86
N GLN A 37 -5.07 11.37 -7.48
CA GLN A 37 -5.54 10.91 -6.17
C GLN A 37 -4.72 11.69 -5.13
N GLU A 38 -5.38 12.42 -4.23
CA GLU A 38 -4.68 13.18 -3.21
C GLU A 38 -3.79 12.24 -2.39
N VAL A 39 -2.50 12.34 -2.66
CA VAL A 39 -1.43 11.68 -1.95
C VAL A 39 -1.51 12.18 -0.49
N GLY A 40 -2.15 11.38 0.36
CA GLY A 40 -2.44 11.76 1.75
C GLY A 40 -3.73 11.17 2.33
N MET A 41 -4.73 10.87 1.49
CA MET A 41 -6.00 10.28 1.98
C MET A 41 -5.92 8.77 2.22
N LEU A 42 -5.09 8.05 1.45
CA LEU A 42 -4.90 6.61 1.60
C LEU A 42 -3.73 6.33 2.55
N ALA A 43 -3.98 5.51 3.57
CA ALA A 43 -2.91 5.02 4.44
C ALA A 43 -2.24 3.83 3.78
N ALA A 44 -0.93 3.87 3.60
CA ALA A 44 -0.19 2.79 2.99
C ALA A 44 0.80 2.15 3.97
N TYR A 45 0.86 0.83 3.95
CA TYR A 45 1.67 0.02 4.84
C TYR A 45 2.43 -1.04 4.07
N ASP A 46 3.59 -1.42 4.59
CA ASP A 46 4.29 -2.62 4.14
C ASP A 46 3.86 -3.85 4.97
N ALA A 47 4.36 -5.04 4.64
CA ALA A 47 3.99 -6.29 5.31
C ALA A 47 4.39 -6.37 6.79
N GLU A 48 5.33 -5.53 7.23
CA GLU A 48 5.75 -5.47 8.64
C GLU A 48 4.91 -4.45 9.43
N GLY A 49 4.12 -3.62 8.75
CA GLY A 49 3.35 -2.55 9.37
C GLY A 49 4.12 -1.23 9.50
N ARG A 50 5.15 -1.01 8.67
CA ARG A 50 5.74 0.32 8.49
C ARG A 50 4.83 1.15 7.61
N ARG A 51 4.65 2.43 7.94
CA ARG A 51 3.95 3.35 7.05
C ARG A 51 4.82 3.71 5.85
N ILE A 52 4.21 3.69 4.67
CA ILE A 52 4.84 4.09 3.41
C ILE A 52 4.14 5.35 2.92
N GLY A 53 4.91 6.36 2.53
CA GLY A 53 4.43 7.51 1.78
C GLY A 53 4.51 7.27 0.29
N PHE A 54 3.62 7.90 -0.48
CA PHE A 54 3.81 8.09 -1.90
C PHE A 54 4.17 9.56 -2.17
N ALA A 55 4.85 9.82 -3.27
CA ALA A 55 5.15 11.16 -3.75
C ALA A 55 4.91 11.22 -5.25
N LEU A 56 4.63 12.42 -5.76
CA LEU A 56 4.56 12.66 -7.20
C LEU A 56 5.92 13.13 -7.69
N GLU A 57 6.51 12.34 -8.59
CA GLU A 57 7.72 12.72 -9.30
C GLU A 57 7.34 13.20 -10.72
N ARG A 58 7.71 14.43 -11.08
CA ARG A 58 7.50 14.94 -12.43
C ARG A 58 8.69 14.56 -13.30
N ARG A 59 8.48 13.64 -14.24
CA ARG A 59 9.50 13.25 -15.21
C ARG A 59 9.28 13.98 -16.53
N SER A 60 10.27 14.76 -16.95
CA SER A 60 10.33 15.36 -18.27
C SER A 60 10.99 14.41 -19.26
N ARG A 61 10.40 14.26 -20.44
CA ARG A 61 10.97 13.53 -21.57
C ARG A 61 10.69 14.30 -22.86
N LEU A 62 11.55 14.15 -23.85
CA LEU A 62 11.28 14.67 -25.19
C LEU A 62 10.52 13.61 -25.98
N LEU A 63 9.26 13.88 -26.32
CA LEU A 63 8.50 13.11 -27.31
C LEU A 63 9.12 13.38 -28.69
N LEU A 64 9.58 12.32 -29.37
CA LEU A 64 10.26 12.39 -30.67
C LEU A 64 11.49 13.32 -30.69
N GLY A 65 12.14 13.55 -29.54
CA GLY A 65 13.32 14.42 -29.43
C GLY A 65 13.04 15.92 -29.55
N LEU A 66 11.80 16.34 -29.83
CA LEU A 66 11.46 17.72 -30.17
C LEU A 66 10.37 18.34 -29.29
N ILE A 67 9.47 17.51 -28.73
CA ILE A 67 8.31 18.00 -27.99
C ILE A 67 8.52 17.75 -26.49
N PRO A 68 8.66 18.79 -25.65
CA PRO A 68 8.73 18.61 -24.21
C PRO A 68 7.42 17.99 -23.70
N ALA A 69 7.54 16.82 -23.07
CA ALA A 69 6.42 16.14 -22.44
C ALA A 69 6.76 15.90 -20.98
N SER A 70 5.93 16.39 -20.07
CA SER A 70 6.03 16.05 -18.65
C SER A 70 4.97 15.03 -18.28
N LYS A 71 5.40 13.97 -17.60
CA LYS A 71 4.50 12.99 -17.00
C LYS A 71 4.74 12.96 -15.50
N GLU A 72 3.67 13.07 -14.73
CA GLU A 72 3.70 12.79 -13.30
C GLU A 72 3.60 11.29 -13.08
N VAL A 73 4.49 10.76 -12.25
CA VAL A 73 4.49 9.36 -11.84
C VAL A 73 4.47 9.30 -10.33
N VAL A 74 3.64 8.41 -9.80
CA VAL A 74 3.64 8.12 -8.36
C VAL A 74 4.88 7.28 -8.06
N VAL A 75 5.66 7.69 -7.07
CA VAL A 75 6.80 6.95 -6.53
C VAL A 75 6.62 6.74 -5.04
N VAL A 76 7.33 5.77 -4.46
CA VAL A 76 7.37 5.64 -3.00
C VAL A 76 8.23 6.76 -2.42
N GLY A 77 7.63 7.51 -1.51
CA GLY A 77 8.26 8.55 -0.72
C GLY A 77 8.77 7.99 0.61
N GLU A 78 8.63 8.78 1.68
CA GLU A 78 9.15 8.44 3.00
C GLU A 78 8.69 7.06 3.48
N VAL A 79 9.65 6.22 3.85
CA VAL A 79 9.40 4.92 4.47
C VAL A 79 9.80 5.06 5.93
N GLU A 80 8.87 4.74 6.82
CA GLU A 80 9.16 4.67 8.23
C GLU A 80 10.24 3.62 8.52
N ARG A 81 11.14 3.85 9.48
CA ARG A 81 12.22 2.91 9.81
C ARG A 81 11.80 1.74 10.68
N GLU A 82 10.81 1.94 11.54
CA GLU A 82 10.34 0.96 12.52
C GLU A 82 8.87 0.64 12.23
N PRO A 83 8.42 -0.61 12.44
CA PRO A 83 7.03 -1.01 12.18
C PRO A 83 6.05 -0.52 13.27
N ARG A 84 5.95 0.80 13.48
CA ARG A 84 5.14 1.36 14.58
C ARG A 84 3.64 1.20 14.35
N TYR A 85 3.22 0.99 13.10
CA TYR A 85 1.82 0.86 12.71
C TYR A 85 1.40 -0.59 12.44
N ALA A 86 2.16 -1.59 12.92
CA ALA A 86 1.79 -3.01 12.84
C ALA A 86 0.38 -3.29 13.40
N GLY A 87 0.00 -2.63 14.50
CA GLY A 87 -1.34 -2.72 15.06
C GLY A 87 -2.44 -2.14 14.17
N ASP A 88 -2.13 -1.08 13.42
CA ASP A 88 -3.09 -0.39 12.54
C ASP A 88 -3.31 -1.21 11.27
N LEU A 89 -2.22 -1.71 10.67
CA LEU A 89 -2.29 -2.66 9.56
C LEU A 89 -3.09 -3.91 9.96
N ARG A 90 -2.84 -4.45 11.17
CA ARG A 90 -3.62 -5.59 11.68
C ARG A 90 -5.12 -5.28 11.69
N ARG A 91 -5.52 -4.14 12.25
CA ARG A 91 -6.94 -3.74 12.32
C ARG A 91 -7.54 -3.58 10.92
N ALA A 92 -6.82 -2.97 10.00
CA ALA A 92 -7.25 -2.79 8.62
C ALA A 92 -7.45 -4.14 7.89
N ILE A 93 -6.50 -5.08 8.02
CA ILE A 93 -6.61 -6.43 7.45
C ILE A 93 -7.82 -7.16 8.03
N VAL A 94 -7.97 -7.16 9.36
CA VAL A 94 -9.08 -7.84 10.02
C VAL A 94 -10.42 -7.27 9.58
N ALA A 95 -10.55 -5.93 9.52
CA ALA A 95 -11.77 -5.27 9.09
C ALA A 95 -12.12 -5.63 7.63
N SER A 96 -11.15 -5.61 6.72
CA SER A 96 -11.36 -5.98 5.32
C SER A 96 -11.76 -7.46 5.15
N LEU A 97 -11.06 -8.38 5.82
CA LEU A 97 -11.35 -9.82 5.75
C LEU A 97 -12.71 -10.17 6.36
N ALA A 98 -13.09 -9.53 7.46
CA ALA A 98 -14.39 -9.72 8.10
C ALA A 98 -15.55 -9.32 7.17
N ARG A 99 -15.41 -8.18 6.44
CA ARG A 99 -16.39 -7.75 5.44
C ARG A 99 -16.52 -8.72 4.26
N ARG A 100 -15.46 -9.46 3.95
CA ARG A 100 -15.45 -10.52 2.92
C ARG A 100 -16.02 -11.85 3.43
N GLY A 101 -16.60 -11.88 4.63
CA GLY A 101 -17.22 -13.07 5.21
C GLY A 101 -16.28 -13.98 5.98
N THR A 102 -15.04 -13.56 6.25
CA THR A 102 -14.15 -14.32 7.13
C THR A 102 -14.61 -14.14 8.56
N GLY A 103 -15.01 -15.23 9.24
CA GLY A 103 -15.49 -15.16 10.62
C GLY A 103 -14.46 -14.52 11.56
N CYS A 104 -14.92 -13.63 12.45
CA CYS A 104 -14.05 -12.91 13.38
C CYS A 104 -13.21 -13.86 14.26
N GLU A 105 -13.77 -15.00 14.68
CA GLU A 105 -13.05 -16.03 15.44
C GLU A 105 -11.88 -16.63 14.65
N ALA A 106 -11.99 -16.70 13.32
CA ALA A 106 -10.91 -17.20 12.47
C ALA A 106 -9.77 -16.18 12.30
N LEU A 107 -10.01 -14.91 12.65
CA LEU A 107 -9.02 -13.81 12.57
C LEU A 107 -8.42 -13.50 13.94
N ASP A 108 -9.13 -13.81 15.01
CA ASP A 108 -8.66 -13.55 16.37
C ASP A 108 -7.48 -14.45 16.75
N GLY A 109 -6.55 -13.92 17.54
CA GLY A 109 -5.31 -14.61 17.92
C GLY A 109 -4.28 -14.84 16.79
N ARG A 110 -4.59 -14.54 15.52
CA ARG A 110 -3.60 -14.65 14.43
C ARG A 110 -2.52 -13.58 14.51
N SER A 111 -1.31 -13.99 14.15
CA SER A 111 -0.16 -13.10 14.00
C SER A 111 -0.33 -12.17 12.79
N LEU A 112 0.36 -11.03 12.79
CA LEU A 112 0.35 -10.12 11.63
C LEU A 112 0.86 -10.81 10.35
N PRO A 113 1.97 -11.58 10.36
CA PRO A 113 2.41 -12.33 9.18
C PRO A 113 1.34 -13.27 8.60
N ASP A 114 0.58 -13.97 9.45
CA ASP A 114 -0.51 -14.84 9.00
C ASP A 114 -1.63 -14.04 8.34
N LEU A 115 -2.01 -12.91 8.94
CA LEU A 115 -3.05 -12.01 8.41
C LEU A 115 -2.63 -11.40 7.08
N VAL A 116 -1.36 -11.00 6.95
CA VAL A 116 -0.77 -10.51 5.70
C VAL A 116 -0.85 -11.58 4.61
N ALA A 117 -0.47 -12.83 4.92
CA ALA A 117 -0.53 -13.93 3.97
C ALA A 117 -1.98 -14.24 3.54
N MET A 118 -2.93 -14.14 4.47
CA MET A 118 -4.37 -14.32 4.17
C MET A 118 -4.89 -13.21 3.26
N ALA A 119 -4.64 -11.95 3.58
CA ALA A 119 -5.09 -10.81 2.75
C ALA A 119 -4.45 -10.82 1.35
N ALA A 120 -3.17 -11.19 1.24
CA ALA A 120 -2.50 -11.35 -0.06
C ALA A 120 -3.18 -12.42 -0.95
N ARG A 121 -3.65 -13.52 -0.34
CA ARG A 121 -4.37 -14.59 -1.07
C ARG A 121 -5.80 -14.20 -1.42
N ALA A 122 -6.49 -13.46 -0.55
CA ALA A 122 -7.86 -12.99 -0.74
C ALA A 122 -8.01 -11.99 -1.91
N ARG A 123 -6.89 -11.57 -2.50
CA ARG A 123 -6.79 -10.63 -3.60
C ARG A 123 -7.04 -11.26 -4.99
N ARG A 124 -7.21 -12.58 -5.09
CA ARG A 124 -7.36 -13.35 -6.35
C ARG A 124 -8.82 -13.65 -6.77
N ALA A 125 -9.80 -12.84 -6.37
CA ALA A 125 -11.18 -13.00 -6.85
C ALA A 125 -11.51 -11.94 -7.89
#